data_AF-A0A150APB5-F1
#
_entry.id   AF-A0A150APB5-F1
#
_cell.length_a   1.000
_cell.length_b   1.000
_cell.length_c   1.000
_cell.angle_alpha   90.00
_cell.angle_beta   90.00
_cell.angle_gamma   90.00
#
_symmetry.space_group_name_H-M   'P 1'
#
loop_
_entity.id
_entity.type
_entity.pdbx_description
1 polymer ?
#
loop_
_entity_poly.entity_id
_entity_poly.type
_entity_poly.pdbx_seq_one_letter_code
_entity_poly.pdbx_strand_id
1 'polypeptide(L)'
;MFVAYKNKGNMKTVVRGILSNVQDNGKNAFAVLNTFDGQQLELILKPVGLKILKGYAERAFTVRVKGWMQEEAYHTGFHVTNLTGYLKAS
;
A
#
# COMPACT_ATOMS: atom_id res chain seq x y z
N MET A 1 20.23 12.92 3.40
CA MET A 1 20.77 11.89 4.32
C MET A 1 19.57 11.26 5.01
N PHE A 2 19.07 10.12 4.52
CA PHE A 2 17.90 9.47 5.12
C PHE A 2 18.39 8.46 6.16
N VAL A 3 18.02 8.73 7.41
CA VAL A 3 18.27 7.85 8.55
C VAL A 3 17.42 6.60 8.37
N ALA A 4 18.07 5.47 8.07
CA ALA A 4 17.44 4.16 8.17
C ALA A 4 17.13 3.91 9.65
N TYR A 5 15.90 4.15 10.07
CA TYR A 5 15.42 3.76 11.39
C TYR A 5 15.31 2.24 11.43
N LYS A 6 16.40 1.59 11.84
CA LYS A 6 16.43 0.20 12.28
C LYS A 6 15.63 0.12 13.58
N ASN A 7 14.30 -0.06 13.50
CA ASN A 7 13.48 -0.25 14.68
C ASN A 7 12.78 -1.61 14.64
N LYS A 8 13.26 -2.51 15.51
CA LYS A 8 12.65 -3.80 15.83
C LYS A 8 11.29 -3.55 16.48
N GLY A 9 10.22 -3.54 15.69
CA GLY A 9 8.84 -3.58 16.19
C GLY A 9 7.87 -2.70 15.41
N ASN A 10 7.07 -3.32 14.53
CA ASN A 10 5.70 -2.93 14.16
C ASN A 10 5.34 -1.44 14.16
N MET A 11 6.15 -0.55 13.56
CA MET A 11 5.77 0.85 13.44
C MET A 11 4.72 1.00 12.34
N LYS A 12 3.45 1.04 12.75
CA LYS A 12 2.31 1.21 11.83
C LYS A 12 2.37 2.60 11.22
N THR A 13 2.78 2.67 9.96
CA THR A 13 2.88 3.91 9.17
C THR A 13 1.59 4.13 8.40
N VAL A 14 1.25 5.40 8.20
CA VAL A 14 0.12 5.82 7.38
C VAL A 14 0.67 6.54 6.16
N VAL A 15 0.40 5.98 4.98
CA VAL A 15 0.79 6.58 3.69
C VAL A 15 -0.44 6.95 2.88
N ARG A 16 -0.30 7.96 2.01
CA ARG A 16 -1.37 8.44 1.13
C ARG A 16 -0.86 8.51 -0.29
N GLY A 17 -1.70 8.11 -1.24
CA GLY A 17 -1.32 8.09 -2.64
C GLY A 17 -2.43 7.59 -3.54
N ILE A 18 -2.08 7.35 -4.80
CA ILE A 18 -2.96 6.81 -5.82
C ILE A 18 -2.56 5.35 -6.08
N LEU A 19 -3.55 4.47 -6.12
CA LEU A 19 -3.32 3.06 -6.46
C LEU A 19 -3.19 2.86 -7.96
N SER A 20 -2.27 1.99 -8.36
CA SER A 20 -2.13 1.48 -9.72
C SER A 20 -1.72 0.00 -9.69
N ASN A 21 -1.74 -0.65 -10.87
CA ASN A 21 -1.22 -2.01 -11.07
C ASN A 21 -1.69 -3.03 -10.01
N VAL A 22 -3.01 -3.15 -9.83
CA VAL A 22 -3.61 -4.08 -8.89
C VAL A 22 -3.56 -5.50 -9.45
N GLN A 23 -2.90 -6.41 -8.75
CA GLN A 23 -2.71 -7.81 -9.16
C GLN A 23 -3.17 -8.77 -8.06
N ASP A 24 -3.46 -10.00 -8.46
CA ASP A 24 -3.83 -11.11 -7.58
C ASP A 24 -2.95 -12.30 -7.90
N ASN A 25 -2.36 -12.92 -6.88
CA ASN A 25 -1.59 -14.16 -7.04
C ASN A 25 -2.28 -15.37 -6.38
N GLY A 26 -3.55 -15.25 -6.00
CA GLY A 26 -4.35 -16.29 -5.34
C GLY A 26 -4.11 -16.42 -3.84
N LYS A 27 -2.97 -15.96 -3.33
CA LYS A 27 -2.63 -15.97 -1.89
C LYS A 27 -2.70 -14.58 -1.26
N ASN A 28 -2.33 -13.55 -2.00
CA ASN A 28 -2.33 -12.15 -1.62
C ASN A 28 -2.76 -11.29 -2.81
N ALA A 29 -3.28 -10.10 -2.51
CA ALA A 29 -3.49 -9.04 -3.48
C ALA A 29 -2.33 -8.05 -3.40
N PHE A 30 -1.83 -7.63 -4.56
CA PHE A 30 -0.75 -6.67 -4.70
C PHE A 30 -1.29 -5.41 -5.35
N ALA A 31 -0.75 -4.26 -4.94
CA ALA A 31 -1.01 -3.01 -5.62
C ALA A 31 0.20 -2.11 -5.50
N VAL A 32 0.40 -1.25 -6.50
CA VAL A 32 1.37 -0.18 -6.41
C VAL A 32 0.68 1.07 -5.86
N LEU A 33 1.28 1.69 -4.85
CA LEU A 33 0.87 2.98 -4.34
C LEU A 33 1.90 4.03 -4.77
N ASN A 34 1.47 4.95 -5.62
CA ASN A 34 2.22 6.16 -5.92
C ASN A 34 1.87 7.22 -4.88
N THR A 35 2.78 7.42 -3.92
CA THR A 35 2.57 8.35 -2.82
C THR A 35 2.76 9.80 -3.27
N PHE A 36 2.16 10.74 -2.55
CA PHE A 36 2.24 12.16 -2.91
C PHE A 36 3.61 12.81 -2.69
N ASP A 37 4.48 12.16 -1.92
CA ASP A 37 5.90 12.53 -1.78
C ASP A 37 6.77 11.96 -2.93
N GLY A 38 6.16 11.33 -3.93
CA GLY A 38 6.83 10.83 -5.14
C GLY A 38 7.47 9.45 -4.98
N GLN A 39 7.21 8.74 -3.88
CA GLN A 39 7.66 7.35 -3.71
C GLN A 39 6.68 6.37 -4.36
N GLN A 40 7.19 5.19 -4.69
CA GLN A 40 6.40 4.08 -5.16
C GLN A 40 6.52 2.93 -4.16
N LEU A 41 5.40 2.52 -3.58
CA LEU A 41 5.35 1.46 -2.58
C LEU A 41 4.54 0.28 -3.11
N GLU A 42 5.09 -0.92 -2.98
CA GLU A 42 4.35 -2.14 -3.22
C GLU A 42 3.55 -2.53 -1.98
N LEU A 43 2.23 -2.58 -2.14
CA LEU A 43 1.29 -2.94 -1.09
C LEU A 43 0.97 -4.42 -1.16
N ILE A 44 1.05 -5.09 -0.03
CA ILE A 44 0.68 -6.50 0.12
C ILE A 44 -0.57 -6.57 1.01
N LEU A 45 -1.65 -7.10 0.46
CA LEU A 45 -2.95 -7.22 1.12
C LEU A 45 -3.44 -8.66 1.12
N LYS A 46 -4.31 -9.01 2.08
CA LYS A 46 -5.07 -10.27 2.01
C LYS A 46 -5.97 -10.29 0.76
N PRO A 47 -6.28 -11.46 0.18
CA PRO A 47 -7.09 -11.58 -1.05
C PRO A 47 -8.45 -10.88 -0.97
N VAL A 48 -9.07 -10.86 0.22
CA VAL A 48 -10.34 -10.14 0.47
C VAL A 48 -10.27 -8.65 0.12
N GLY A 49 -9.07 -8.05 0.19
CA GLY A 49 -8.83 -6.65 -0.17
C GLY A 49 -8.83 -6.36 -1.68
N LEU A 50 -8.77 -7.40 -2.54
CA LEU A 50 -8.65 -7.22 -3.99
C LEU A 50 -9.82 -6.47 -4.61
N LYS A 51 -11.06 -6.82 -4.22
CA LYS A 51 -12.27 -6.14 -4.73
C LYS A 51 -12.26 -4.65 -4.40
N ILE A 52 -11.76 -4.30 -3.21
CA ILE A 52 -11.64 -2.92 -2.74
C ILE A 52 -10.58 -2.17 -3.57
N LEU A 53 -9.41 -2.79 -3.78
CA LEU A 53 -8.33 -2.21 -4.57
C LEU A 53 -8.74 -1.94 -6.02
N LYS A 54 -9.39 -2.90 -6.68
CA LYS A 54 -9.87 -2.73 -8.06
C LYS A 54 -10.82 -1.54 -8.19
N GLY A 55 -11.80 -1.45 -7.29
CA GLY A 55 -12.76 -0.33 -7.28
C GLY A 55 -12.11 1.04 -7.01
N TYR A 56 -11.03 1.10 -6.24
CA TYR A 56 -10.28 2.35 -6.00
C TYR A 56 -9.34 2.71 -7.15
N ALA A 57 -8.66 1.73 -7.75
CA ALA A 57 -7.76 1.94 -8.88
C ALA A 57 -8.52 2.41 -10.14
N GLU A 58 -9.65 1.76 -10.47
CA GLU A 58 -10.47 2.11 -11.65
C GLU A 58 -11.01 3.53 -11.61
N ARG A 59 -11.19 4.08 -10.41
CA ARG A 59 -11.79 5.40 -10.22
C ARG A 59 -10.77 6.45 -9.75
N ALA A 60 -9.47 6.16 -9.86
CA ALA A 60 -8.37 7.06 -9.51
C ALA A 60 -8.50 7.68 -8.10
N PHE A 61 -8.91 6.88 -7.11
CA PHE A 61 -9.09 7.37 -5.75
C PHE A 61 -7.75 7.67 -5.07
N THR A 62 -7.77 8.70 -4.22
CA THR A 62 -6.71 8.83 -3.22
C THR A 62 -7.00 7.84 -2.10
N VAL A 63 -6.02 7.00 -1.77
CA VAL A 63 -6.17 6.06 -0.66
C VAL A 63 -5.25 6.41 0.48
N ARG A 64 -5.71 6.15 1.70
CA ARG A 64 -4.90 6.10 2.90
C ARG A 64 -4.69 4.64 3.26
N VAL A 65 -3.43 4.28 3.42
CA VAL A 65 -3.03 2.92 3.74
C VAL A 65 -2.34 2.94 5.09
N LYS A 66 -2.76 2.06 6.01
CA LYS A 66 -2.10 1.84 7.29
C LYS A 66 -1.49 0.45 7.31
N GLY A 67 -0.21 0.38 7.61
CA GLY A 67 0.53 -0.88 7.55
C GLY A 67 1.95 -0.74 8.08
N TRP A 68 2.79 -1.73 7.80
CA TRP A 68 4.21 -1.69 8.16
C TRP A 68 5.05 -2.17 6.98
N MET A 69 6.29 -1.68 6.91
CA MET A 69 7.30 -2.22 6.00
C MET A 69 7.80 -3.55 6.55
N GLN A 70 7.88 -4.55 5.68
CA GLN A 70 8.50 -5.83 5.98
C GLN A 70 9.57 -6.09 4.92
N GLU A 71 10.82 -6.23 5.36
CA GLU A 71 11.92 -6.71 4.54
C GLU A 71 12.02 -8.23 4.74
N GLU A 72 11.72 -8.99 3.69
CA GLU A 72 12.03 -10.41 3.59
C GLU A 72 13.28 -10.61 2.73
N ALA A 73 13.90 -11.78 2.83
CA ALA A 73 15.21 -12.08 2.21
C ALA A 73 15.31 -11.80 0.70
N TYR A 74 14.17 -11.71 -0.01
CA TYR A 74 14.09 -11.47 -1.45
C TYR A 74 13.07 -10.41 -1.86
N HIS A 75 12.40 -9.75 -0.90
CA HIS A 75 11.33 -8.81 -1.21
C HIS A 75 11.11 -7.81 -0.07
N THR A 76 10.94 -6.54 -0.42
CA THR A 76 10.55 -5.49 0.53
C THR A 76 9.16 -5.01 0.14
N GLY A 77 8.18 -5.19 1.03
CA GLY A 77 6.80 -4.85 0.77
C GLY A 77 6.12 -4.17 1.96
N PHE A 78 5.07 -3.40 1.67
CA PHE A 78 4.26 -2.74 2.68
C PHE A 78 3.00 -3.55 2.98
N HIS A 79 2.97 -4.20 4.14
CA HIS A 79 1.84 -5.03 4.55
C HIS A 79 0.70 -4.17 5.07
N VAL A 80 -0.43 -4.20 4.37
CA VAL A 80 -1.58 -3.35 4.70
C VAL A 80 -2.46 -4.02 5.74
N THR A 81 -2.76 -3.28 6.80
CA THR A 81 -3.74 -3.66 7.82
C THR A 81 -5.10 -2.99 7.63
N ASN A 82 -5.11 -1.79 7.05
CA ASN A 82 -6.32 -1.03 6.79
C ASN A 82 -6.12 -0.15 5.56
N LEU A 83 -7.14 -0.11 4.71
CA LEU A 83 -7.19 0.65 3.47
C LEU A 83 -8.48 1.48 3.49
N THR A 84 -8.36 2.79 3.31
CA THR A 84 -9.51 3.70 3.23
C THR A 84 -9.39 4.57 1.98
N GLY A 85 -10.36 4.48 1.08
CA GLY A 85 -10.44 5.34 -0.09
C GLY A 85 -11.12 6.66 0.23
N TYR A 86 -10.58 7.74 -0.31
CA TYR A 86 -11.17 9.08 -0.33
C TYR A 86 -11.40 9.45 -1.78
N LEU A 87 -12.63 9.88 -2.11
CA LEU A 87 -12.91 10.54 -3.38
C LEU A 87 -11.94 11.72 -3.48
N LYS A 88 -11.27 11.84 -4.62
CA LYS A 88 -10.56 13.07 -4.95
C LYS A 88 -11.62 14.17 -4.98
N ALA A 89 -11.62 15.06 -3.98
CA ALA A 89 -12.38 16.29 -4.10
C ALA A 89 -11.74 17.06 -5.25
N SER A 90 -12.56 17.36 -6.27
CA SER A 90 -12.17 18.12 -7.46
C SER A 90 -11.43 19.41 -7.11
#